data_AF-A0A5M6BRS5-F1
#
_entry.id   AF-A0A5M6BRS5-F1
#
_cell.length_a   1.000
_cell.length_b   1.000
_cell.length_c   1.000
_cell.angle_alpha   90.00
_cell.angle_beta   90.00
_cell.angle_gamma   90.00
#
_symmetry.space_group_name_H-M   'P 1'
#
loop_
_entity.id
_entity.type
_entity.pdbx_description
1 polymer ?
#
loop_
_entity_poly.entity_id
_entity_poly.type
_entity_poly.pdbx_seq_one_letter_code
_entity_poly.pdbx_strand_id
1 'polypeptide(L)'
;MDIDEGSQLKYPQIQGYRIGEEIGGGGFSKVFRAIDDTHSRIAACKVINLFISPSLGYGTPNVKELQKEVQVHKALRNPYILEFIHSEVMDREKEKEGWVPGLYMLLELAIGGDLFDKIAPDVGVPEDLAKFYFAQMAAGMEYIHSKGIAHRDLKPENLLLAANGNLKVSDFGLCAVFRHKGKERLLSGRCGSLPYVAPELGGPAGQGYAAEPVDIWGMGVVLYTLLVGNTPWDEPSDNSPEFCAYRTGEIFDYDPWTRIRGQARAILLAMLTIDPKERITMEGIRSHPWCMTPSQLSREQIPEALTQGLRSTGMMAIADPTFSHGASQAYAASRSQRVMTESQWGSQFNQQESQFMRMTGNITQSGDLNTSTTRFWLALPPSSALQLLQTYLQSELGQNNVQIQHSRSGNGNGYIRVIKPAGGKSVQGVLVIKSSDSLAAEGQSLVNMRREKGSILHWRAFWWSIVRNQTIEQYVVKGDQ
;
A
#
# COMPACT_ATOMS: atom_id res chain seq x y z
N MET A 1 6.53 -16.32 -3.66
CA MET A 1 7.48 -16.97 -2.75
C MET A 1 6.68 -17.84 -1.79
N ASP A 2 6.25 -18.99 -2.28
CA ASP A 2 5.72 -20.02 -1.40
C ASP A 2 6.93 -20.85 -1.00
N ILE A 3 7.33 -20.68 0.25
CA ILE A 3 8.20 -21.64 0.91
C ILE A 3 7.33 -22.88 1.00
N ASP A 4 7.61 -23.88 0.15
CA ASP A 4 6.95 -25.18 0.22
C ASP A 4 7.05 -25.62 1.68
N GLU A 5 5.93 -26.02 2.31
CA GLU A 5 5.84 -26.36 3.74
C GLU A 5 6.77 -27.53 4.15
N GLY A 6 7.56 -28.07 3.21
CA GLY A 6 8.65 -29.03 3.42
C GLY A 6 10.09 -28.46 3.40
N SER A 7 10.31 -27.15 3.20
CA SER A 7 11.66 -26.58 3.16
C SER A 7 12.12 -26.06 4.54
N GLN A 8 13.22 -26.64 5.06
CA GLN A 8 13.81 -26.34 6.38
C GLN A 8 14.54 -24.97 6.45
N LEU A 9 14.34 -24.08 5.47
CA LEU A 9 15.08 -22.82 5.38
C LEU A 9 14.58 -21.81 6.41
N LYS A 10 15.52 -21.12 7.05
CA LYS A 10 15.26 -20.08 8.06
C LYS A 10 15.73 -18.72 7.56
N TYR A 11 15.14 -17.67 8.11
CA TYR A 11 15.65 -16.31 7.92
C TYR A 11 16.84 -16.05 8.86
N PRO A 12 17.96 -15.51 8.36
CA PRO A 12 19.12 -15.17 9.17
C PRO A 12 18.85 -13.96 10.07
N GLN A 13 19.69 -13.78 11.09
CA GLN A 13 19.75 -12.53 11.84
C GLN A 13 20.57 -11.51 11.05
N ILE A 14 20.03 -10.33 10.80
CA ILE A 14 20.67 -9.28 9.98
C ILE A 14 21.01 -8.11 10.90
N GLN A 15 22.30 -7.77 11.03
CA GLN A 15 22.78 -6.69 11.92
C GLN A 15 22.14 -6.71 13.33
N GLY A 16 22.03 -7.90 13.94
CA GLY A 16 21.43 -8.06 15.27
C GLY A 16 19.90 -8.10 15.28
N TYR A 17 19.22 -7.84 14.15
CA TYR A 17 17.78 -7.97 14.02
C TYR A 17 17.37 -9.38 13.63
N ARG A 18 16.51 -9.99 14.45
CA ARG A 18 15.85 -11.26 14.15
C ARG A 18 14.60 -11.00 13.31
N ILE A 19 14.42 -11.79 12.24
CA ILE A 19 13.27 -11.68 11.35
C ILE A 19 12.07 -12.44 11.95
N GLY A 20 10.94 -11.75 12.05
CA GLY A 20 9.67 -12.22 12.61
C GLY A 20 8.60 -12.43 11.54
N GLU A 21 7.35 -12.04 11.82
CA GLU A 21 6.23 -12.25 10.90
C GLU A 21 6.33 -11.46 9.59
N GLU A 22 5.69 -12.00 8.55
CA GLU A 22 5.51 -11.31 7.26
C GLU A 22 4.44 -10.22 7.43
N ILE A 23 4.79 -8.97 7.11
CA ILE A 23 3.94 -7.78 7.26
C ILE A 23 3.50 -7.18 5.92
N GLY A 24 4.03 -7.71 4.82
CA GLY A 24 3.70 -7.27 3.46
C GLY A 24 4.52 -8.04 2.44
N GLY A 25 4.13 -7.99 1.17
CA GLY A 25 4.87 -8.70 0.13
C GLY A 25 4.18 -8.66 -1.24
N GLY A 26 4.98 -8.90 -2.27
CA GLY A 26 4.56 -8.97 -3.67
C GLY A 26 5.33 -10.06 -4.42
N GLY A 27 5.27 -10.04 -5.76
CA GLY A 27 5.81 -11.12 -6.59
C GLY A 27 7.30 -11.43 -6.39
N PHE A 28 8.13 -10.40 -6.16
CA PHE A 28 9.60 -10.52 -6.10
C PHE A 28 10.22 -10.27 -4.72
N SER A 29 9.43 -9.76 -3.77
CA SER A 29 9.91 -9.37 -2.45
C SER A 29 8.87 -9.64 -1.37
N LYS A 30 9.34 -10.04 -0.19
CA LYS A 30 8.54 -10.13 1.03
C LYS A 30 9.08 -9.13 2.04
N VAL A 31 8.23 -8.62 2.92
CA VAL A 31 8.58 -7.66 3.97
C VAL A 31 8.19 -8.29 5.29
N PHE A 32 9.14 -8.32 6.22
CA PHE A 32 8.97 -8.91 7.54
C PHE A 32 9.18 -7.87 8.63
N ARG A 33 8.57 -8.09 9.79
CA ARG A 33 8.96 -7.37 11.00
C ARG A 33 10.33 -7.87 11.46
N ALA A 34 11.20 -6.96 11.88
CA ALA A 34 12.54 -7.28 12.35
C ALA A 34 12.77 -6.67 13.74
N ILE A 35 13.37 -7.42 14.66
CA ILE A 35 13.47 -7.06 16.07
C ILE A 35 14.93 -7.19 16.53
N ASP A 36 15.51 -6.10 17.03
CA ASP A 36 16.80 -6.10 17.73
C ASP A 36 16.52 -6.14 19.23
N ASP A 37 16.56 -7.34 19.80
CA ASP A 37 16.28 -7.61 21.20
C ASP A 37 17.32 -6.93 22.12
N THR A 38 18.54 -6.68 21.63
CA THR A 38 19.64 -6.11 22.42
C THR A 38 19.46 -4.61 22.65
N HIS A 39 19.20 -3.85 21.58
CA HIS A 39 19.08 -2.39 21.64
C HIS A 39 17.64 -1.91 21.70
N SER A 40 16.72 -2.86 21.81
CA SER A 40 15.32 -2.55 21.97
C SER A 40 14.70 -1.82 20.75
N ARG A 41 15.04 -2.24 19.53
CA ARG A 41 14.62 -1.56 18.28
C ARG A 41 13.79 -2.46 17.38
N ILE A 42 12.88 -1.84 16.64
CA ILE A 42 12.04 -2.49 15.64
C ILE A 42 12.31 -1.91 14.25
N ALA A 43 12.24 -2.76 13.23
CA ALA A 43 12.48 -2.43 11.84
C ALA A 43 11.58 -3.25 10.91
N ALA A 44 11.55 -2.89 9.64
CA ALA A 44 11.03 -3.73 8.56
C ALA A 44 12.21 -4.34 7.80
N CYS A 45 12.14 -5.62 7.45
CA CYS A 45 13.13 -6.28 6.59
C CYS A 45 12.50 -6.68 5.26
N LYS A 46 12.84 -5.95 4.18
CA LYS A 46 12.47 -6.33 2.80
C LYS A 46 13.47 -7.38 2.31
N VAL A 47 12.99 -8.59 2.04
CA VAL A 47 13.74 -9.72 1.51
C VAL A 47 13.40 -9.87 0.03
N ILE A 48 14.41 -9.73 -0.83
CA ILE A 48 14.29 -9.80 -2.29
C ILE A 48 15.01 -11.06 -2.75
N ASN A 49 14.29 -11.94 -3.44
CA ASN A 49 14.89 -13.16 -3.98
C ASN A 49 15.67 -12.85 -5.25
N LEU A 50 17.00 -12.88 -5.17
CA LEU A 50 17.92 -12.61 -6.30
C LEU A 50 18.02 -13.77 -7.29
N PHE A 51 17.52 -14.96 -6.95
CA PHE A 51 17.84 -16.23 -7.60
C PHE A 51 16.61 -16.92 -8.21
N ILE A 52 15.58 -16.15 -8.58
CA ILE A 52 14.36 -16.69 -9.20
C ILE A 52 14.70 -17.37 -10.54
N SER A 53 14.28 -18.62 -10.70
CA SER A 53 14.49 -19.37 -11.94
C SER A 53 13.70 -18.75 -13.10
N PRO A 54 14.29 -18.52 -14.29
CA PRO A 54 13.61 -18.03 -15.48
C PRO A 54 12.39 -18.87 -15.90
N SER A 55 12.33 -20.14 -15.48
CA SER A 55 11.26 -21.08 -15.78
C SER A 55 9.92 -20.79 -15.09
N LEU A 56 9.88 -19.91 -14.07
CA LEU A 56 8.63 -19.52 -13.40
C LEU A 56 7.87 -18.36 -14.08
N GLY A 57 8.32 -17.90 -15.26
CA GLY A 57 7.66 -16.81 -16.00
C GLY A 57 7.83 -15.41 -15.39
N TYR A 58 8.60 -15.31 -14.30
CA TYR A 58 9.03 -14.07 -13.69
C TYR A 58 10.49 -13.80 -14.09
N GLY A 59 10.79 -12.61 -14.61
CA GLY A 59 12.16 -12.24 -14.98
C GLY A 59 13.09 -12.27 -13.77
N THR A 60 14.35 -12.66 -13.97
CA THR A 60 15.38 -12.52 -12.94
C THR A 60 15.51 -11.04 -12.55
N PRO A 61 15.56 -10.69 -11.25
CA PRO A 61 15.74 -9.31 -10.83
C PRO A 61 17.02 -8.75 -11.44
N ASN A 62 16.94 -7.56 -12.03
CA ASN A 62 18.11 -6.90 -12.57
C ASN A 62 19.01 -6.43 -11.42
N VAL A 63 20.05 -7.21 -11.12
CA VAL A 63 20.97 -6.96 -10.00
C VAL A 63 21.57 -5.55 -10.04
N LYS A 64 21.82 -4.98 -11.22
CA LYS A 64 22.35 -3.62 -11.36
C LYS A 64 21.34 -2.55 -10.95
N GLU A 65 20.07 -2.73 -11.32
CA GLU A 65 18.99 -1.81 -10.91
C GLU A 65 18.74 -1.90 -9.40
N LEU A 66 18.81 -3.10 -8.85
CA LEU A 66 18.64 -3.31 -7.41
C LEU A 66 19.81 -2.77 -6.59
N GLN A 67 21.06 -2.94 -7.05
CA GLN A 67 22.21 -2.30 -6.42
C GLN A 67 22.06 -0.78 -6.43
N LYS A 68 21.57 -0.21 -7.53
CA LYS A 68 21.29 1.22 -7.63
C LYS A 68 20.18 1.65 -6.66
N GLU A 69 19.08 0.90 -6.53
CA GLU A 69 18.02 1.14 -5.52
C GLU A 69 18.64 1.24 -4.12
N VAL A 70 19.43 0.24 -3.72
CA VAL A 70 20.10 0.21 -2.41
C VAL A 70 21.01 1.41 -2.20
N GLN A 71 21.87 1.74 -3.17
CA GLN A 71 22.81 2.85 -3.05
C GLN A 71 22.10 4.21 -2.97
N VAL A 72 21.07 4.40 -3.78
CA VAL A 72 20.26 5.62 -3.76
C VAL A 72 19.55 5.75 -2.42
N HIS A 73 18.81 4.72 -2.00
CA HIS A 73 18.01 4.77 -0.77
C HIS A 73 18.90 4.98 0.47
N LYS A 74 20.04 4.29 0.55
CA LYS A 74 21.01 4.44 1.65
C LYS A 74 21.53 5.87 1.82
N ALA A 75 21.64 6.63 0.72
CA ALA A 75 22.13 8.02 0.71
C ALA A 75 21.04 9.06 1.05
N LEU A 76 19.76 8.69 1.07
CA LEU A 76 18.66 9.59 1.39
C LEU A 76 18.45 9.66 2.91
N ARG A 77 18.45 10.88 3.46
CA ARG A 77 18.19 11.18 4.88
C ARG A 77 17.27 12.38 4.96
N ASN A 78 15.99 12.13 5.19
CA ASN A 78 14.96 13.15 5.31
C ASN A 78 13.81 12.63 6.18
N PRO A 79 13.16 13.46 7.02
CA PRO A 79 12.04 13.02 7.87
C PRO A 79 10.88 12.37 7.10
N TYR A 80 10.66 12.73 5.84
CA TYR A 80 9.56 12.26 4.99
C TYR A 80 9.98 11.16 4.00
N ILE A 81 11.17 10.57 4.17
CA ILE A 81 11.63 9.42 3.40
C ILE A 81 11.81 8.27 4.37
N LEU A 82 11.34 7.07 3.99
CA LEU A 82 11.50 5.87 4.79
C LEU A 82 12.99 5.63 5.04
N GLU A 83 13.41 5.55 6.30
CA GLU A 83 14.84 5.46 6.60
C GLU A 83 15.43 4.11 6.18
N PHE A 84 16.59 4.15 5.52
CA PHE A 84 17.40 2.97 5.23
C PHE A 84 18.41 2.71 6.36
N ILE A 85 18.30 1.55 7.00
CA ILE A 85 19.14 1.17 8.15
C ILE A 85 20.35 0.38 7.66
N HIS A 86 20.12 -0.75 6.98
CA HIS A 86 21.19 -1.65 6.55
C HIS A 86 20.76 -2.52 5.36
N SER A 87 21.72 -3.13 4.66
CA SER A 87 21.45 -4.24 3.76
C SER A 87 22.57 -5.26 3.72
N GLU A 88 22.19 -6.53 3.59
CA GLU A 88 23.09 -7.67 3.50
C GLU A 88 22.64 -8.61 2.37
N VAL A 89 23.58 -9.17 1.62
CA VAL A 89 23.30 -10.18 0.60
C VAL A 89 23.63 -11.55 1.17
N MET A 90 22.63 -12.44 1.17
CA MET A 90 22.78 -13.85 1.51
C MET A 90 22.94 -14.65 0.23
N ASP A 91 24.17 -15.10 -0.04
CA ASP A 91 24.49 -15.84 -1.26
C ASP A 91 23.76 -17.17 -1.36
N ARG A 92 23.58 -17.67 -2.59
CA ARG A 92 22.88 -18.95 -2.84
C ARG A 92 23.53 -20.14 -2.14
N GLU A 93 24.84 -20.10 -1.88
CA GLU A 93 25.54 -21.18 -1.19
C GLU A 93 25.08 -21.36 0.26
N LYS A 94 24.56 -20.30 0.88
CA LYS A 94 24.01 -20.30 2.25
C LYS A 94 22.71 -21.08 2.38
N GLU A 95 22.08 -21.45 1.27
CA GLU A 95 20.98 -22.41 1.25
C GLU A 95 21.39 -23.77 1.83
N LYS A 96 22.65 -24.20 1.61
CA LYS A 96 23.21 -25.43 2.19
C LYS A 96 23.35 -25.36 3.72
N GLU A 97 23.47 -24.15 4.26
CA GLU A 97 23.53 -23.87 5.70
C GLU A 97 22.12 -23.70 6.30
N GLY A 98 21.07 -23.85 5.49
CA GLY A 98 19.68 -23.71 5.93
C GLY A 98 19.14 -22.27 5.91
N TRP A 99 19.82 -21.33 5.26
CA TRP A 99 19.39 -19.93 5.18
C TRP A 99 18.68 -19.62 3.87
N VAL A 100 17.67 -18.75 3.92
CA VAL A 100 17.01 -18.23 2.71
C VAL A 100 17.96 -17.29 1.98
N PRO A 101 18.36 -17.58 0.72
CA PRO A 101 19.24 -16.70 -0.04
C PRO A 101 18.48 -15.49 -0.61
N GLY A 102 19.15 -14.35 -0.74
CA GLY A 102 18.54 -13.11 -1.25
C GLY A 102 19.19 -11.85 -0.70
N LEU A 103 18.68 -10.69 -1.14
CA LEU A 103 19.04 -9.39 -0.57
C LEU A 103 18.09 -9.06 0.57
N TYR A 104 18.65 -8.71 1.73
CA TYR A 104 17.95 -8.28 2.92
C TYR A 104 18.16 -6.77 3.07
N MET A 105 17.09 -6.00 3.17
CA MET A 105 17.11 -4.55 3.41
C MET A 105 16.38 -4.25 4.71
N LEU A 106 17.11 -3.81 5.73
CA LEU A 106 16.55 -3.28 6.97
C LEU A 106 16.19 -1.80 6.79
N LEU A 107 14.92 -1.49 7.08
CA LEU A 107 14.28 -0.20 6.87
C LEU A 107 13.54 0.22 8.15
N GLU A 108 13.25 1.52 8.28
CA GLU A 108 12.30 2.04 9.26
C GLU A 108 10.96 1.31 9.14
N LEU A 109 10.36 0.96 10.28
CA LEU A 109 9.02 0.37 10.32
C LEU A 109 7.96 1.48 10.32
N ALA A 110 7.30 1.69 9.19
CA ALA A 110 6.14 2.57 9.08
C ALA A 110 4.86 1.85 9.55
N ILE A 111 4.63 1.89 10.87
CA ILE A 111 3.59 1.09 11.54
C ILE A 111 2.15 1.47 11.18
N GLY A 112 1.94 2.67 10.64
CA GLY A 112 0.64 3.12 10.15
C GLY A 112 0.21 2.48 8.82
N GLY A 113 1.09 1.68 8.20
CA GLY A 113 0.86 1.08 6.88
C GLY A 113 0.96 2.11 5.76
N ASP A 114 0.46 1.76 4.58
CA ASP A 114 0.37 2.70 3.48
C ASP A 114 -0.84 3.65 3.60
N LEU A 115 -0.72 4.79 2.91
CA LEU A 115 -1.76 5.80 2.86
C LEU A 115 -2.95 5.34 2.01
N PHE A 116 -2.73 4.43 1.06
CA PHE A 116 -3.79 3.90 0.19
C PHE A 116 -4.94 3.28 0.98
N ASP A 117 -4.62 2.46 1.99
CA ASP A 117 -5.61 1.84 2.88
C ASP A 117 -6.35 2.85 3.77
N LYS A 118 -5.94 4.13 3.80
CA LYS A 118 -6.61 5.20 4.55
C LYS A 118 -7.52 6.07 3.70
N ILE A 119 -7.51 5.87 2.38
CA ILE A 119 -8.35 6.60 1.45
C ILE A 119 -9.66 5.83 1.28
N ALA A 120 -10.79 6.47 1.53
CA ALA A 120 -12.09 5.87 1.28
C ALA A 120 -12.40 5.87 -0.23
N PRO A 121 -12.79 4.74 -0.85
CA PRO A 121 -13.11 4.68 -2.27
C PRO A 121 -14.27 5.61 -2.60
N ASP A 122 -14.22 6.27 -3.76
CA ASP A 122 -15.21 7.26 -4.22
C ASP A 122 -15.45 8.47 -3.30
N VAL A 123 -14.78 8.54 -2.14
CA VAL A 123 -14.98 9.58 -1.13
C VAL A 123 -13.70 10.38 -0.91
N GLY A 124 -12.54 9.73 -0.79
CA GLY A 124 -11.28 10.38 -0.45
C GLY A 124 -11.06 10.51 1.05
N VAL A 125 -10.26 11.50 1.43
CA VAL A 125 -10.04 11.98 2.79
C VAL A 125 -10.45 13.45 2.89
N PRO A 126 -10.68 13.99 4.10
CA PRO A 126 -10.95 15.42 4.27
C PRO A 126 -9.86 16.28 3.62
N GLU A 127 -10.23 17.37 2.94
CA GLU A 127 -9.28 18.22 2.20
C GLU A 127 -8.13 18.70 3.09
N ASP A 128 -8.40 19.03 4.36
CA ASP A 128 -7.37 19.51 5.27
C ASP A 128 -6.35 18.42 5.64
N LEU A 129 -6.76 17.15 5.61
CA LEU A 129 -5.88 15.98 5.75
C LEU A 129 -5.10 15.72 4.44
N ALA A 130 -5.76 15.84 3.29
CA ALA A 130 -5.09 15.77 2.00
C ALA A 130 -3.97 16.82 1.90
N LYS A 131 -4.23 18.03 2.39
CA LYS A 131 -3.25 19.11 2.49
C LYS A 131 -2.09 18.79 3.43
N PHE A 132 -2.38 18.22 4.61
CA PHE A 132 -1.36 17.77 5.55
C PHE A 132 -0.38 16.78 4.91
N TYR A 133 -0.90 15.73 4.27
CA TYR A 133 -0.07 14.72 3.64
C TYR A 133 0.60 15.19 2.35
N PHE A 134 -0.09 16.02 1.55
CA PHE A 134 0.51 16.60 0.36
C PHE A 134 1.72 17.47 0.69
N ALA A 135 1.64 18.30 1.74
CA ALA A 135 2.76 19.13 2.16
C ALA A 135 4.00 18.27 2.53
N GLN A 136 3.80 17.16 3.23
CA GLN A 136 4.88 16.23 3.58
C GLN A 136 5.45 15.49 2.36
N MET A 137 4.57 15.04 1.45
CA MET A 137 4.97 14.44 0.18
C MET A 137 5.79 15.43 -0.66
N ALA A 138 5.33 16.67 -0.80
CA ALA A 138 6.01 17.71 -1.55
C ALA A 138 7.40 18.03 -0.96
N ALA A 139 7.51 18.13 0.37
CA ALA A 139 8.80 18.33 1.04
C ALA A 139 9.77 17.13 0.84
N GLY A 140 9.25 15.90 0.89
CA GLY A 140 10.03 14.70 0.60
C GLY A 140 10.53 14.65 -0.85
N MET A 141 9.66 14.98 -1.80
CA MET A 141 9.99 15.00 -3.23
C MET A 141 10.94 16.12 -3.61
N GLU A 142 10.77 17.32 -3.03
CA GLU A 142 11.72 18.43 -3.19
C GLU A 142 13.13 18.00 -2.75
N TYR A 143 13.23 17.32 -1.61
CA TYR A 143 14.50 16.76 -1.16
C TYR A 143 15.06 15.71 -2.15
N ILE A 144 14.25 14.77 -2.62
CA ILE A 144 14.67 13.73 -3.58
C ILE A 144 15.20 14.37 -4.87
N HIS A 145 14.48 15.35 -5.43
CA HIS A 145 14.87 16.11 -6.61
C HIS A 145 16.15 16.92 -6.38
N SER A 146 16.33 17.52 -5.19
CA SER A 146 17.56 18.22 -4.82
C SER A 146 18.81 17.31 -4.81
N LYS A 147 18.62 15.99 -4.58
CA LYS A 147 19.68 14.98 -4.69
C LYS A 147 19.89 14.47 -6.11
N GLY A 148 19.18 15.03 -7.09
CA GLY A 148 19.29 14.65 -8.50
C GLY A 148 18.67 13.30 -8.82
N ILE A 149 17.68 12.88 -8.03
CA ILE A 149 16.98 11.60 -8.16
C ILE A 149 15.52 11.87 -8.51
N ALA A 150 14.94 11.08 -9.38
CA ALA A 150 13.49 11.00 -9.60
C ALA A 150 12.96 9.66 -9.11
N HIS A 151 11.76 9.68 -8.54
CA HIS A 151 11.13 8.51 -7.93
C HIS A 151 10.48 7.59 -8.98
N ARG A 152 9.67 8.17 -9.88
CA ARG A 152 8.99 7.55 -11.03
C ARG A 152 7.89 6.53 -10.75
N ASP A 153 7.59 6.21 -9.48
CA ASP A 153 6.43 5.38 -9.10
C ASP A 153 5.72 5.95 -7.86
N LEU A 154 5.41 7.25 -7.87
CA LEU A 154 4.60 7.84 -6.81
C LEU A 154 3.16 7.38 -6.91
N LYS A 155 2.66 6.82 -5.81
CA LYS A 155 1.29 6.34 -5.63
C LYS A 155 1.03 6.18 -4.12
N PRO A 156 -0.23 6.17 -3.64
CA PRO A 156 -0.51 6.08 -2.22
C PRO A 156 0.05 4.81 -1.53
N GLU A 157 0.26 3.72 -2.26
CA GLU A 157 0.90 2.49 -1.77
C GLU A 157 2.37 2.68 -1.39
N ASN A 158 3.06 3.61 -2.06
CA ASN A 158 4.46 3.93 -1.79
C ASN A 158 4.62 5.08 -0.78
N LEU A 159 3.51 5.57 -0.21
CA LEU A 159 3.46 6.60 0.83
C LEU A 159 3.04 5.95 2.15
N LEU A 160 4.01 5.63 3.00
CA LEU A 160 3.76 4.95 4.27
C LEU A 160 3.56 5.95 5.41
N LEU A 161 2.99 5.50 6.52
CA LEU A 161 2.73 6.31 7.71
C LEU A 161 3.58 5.81 8.88
N ALA A 162 4.45 6.66 9.39
CA ALA A 162 5.22 6.39 10.61
C ALA A 162 4.33 6.45 11.85
N ALA A 163 4.87 5.99 12.99
CA ALA A 163 4.14 5.91 14.25
C ALA A 163 3.63 7.27 14.77
N ASN A 164 4.33 8.34 14.39
CA ASN A 164 3.96 9.73 14.70
C ASN A 164 2.97 10.35 13.69
N GLY A 165 2.44 9.56 12.76
CA GLY A 165 1.50 9.99 11.73
C GLY A 165 2.13 10.69 10.51
N ASN A 166 3.45 10.87 10.49
CA ASN A 166 4.14 11.46 9.34
C ASN A 166 4.22 10.47 8.16
N LEU A 167 4.11 11.03 6.97
CA LEU A 167 4.33 10.36 5.71
C LEU A 167 5.80 10.00 5.50
N LYS A 168 6.02 8.84 4.89
CA LYS A 168 7.31 8.28 4.51
C LYS A 168 7.23 7.81 3.06
N VAL A 169 7.88 8.54 2.15
CA VAL A 169 8.08 8.09 0.77
C VAL A 169 8.97 6.85 0.78
N SER A 170 8.53 5.80 0.11
CA SER A 170 9.16 4.47 0.11
C SER A 170 9.24 3.89 -1.31
N ASP A 171 9.93 2.76 -1.44
CA ASP A 171 10.10 1.98 -2.68
C ASP A 171 10.81 2.71 -3.84
N PHE A 172 12.14 2.73 -3.78
CA PHE A 172 12.99 3.34 -4.81
C PHE A 172 13.35 2.38 -5.95
N GLY A 173 12.65 1.25 -6.11
CA GLY A 173 12.98 0.23 -7.13
C GLY A 173 12.95 0.75 -8.57
N LEU A 174 12.14 1.77 -8.85
CA LEU A 174 12.05 2.42 -10.16
C LEU A 174 12.78 3.77 -10.23
N CYS A 175 13.55 4.16 -9.21
CA CYS A 175 14.18 5.47 -9.17
C CYS A 175 15.26 5.66 -10.25
N ALA A 176 15.57 6.92 -10.57
CA ALA A 176 16.65 7.26 -11.48
C ALA A 176 17.41 8.52 -11.08
N VAL A 177 18.75 8.44 -11.11
CA VAL A 177 19.63 9.60 -10.99
C VAL A 177 19.62 10.36 -12.31
N PHE A 178 19.06 11.55 -12.33
CA PHE A 178 18.99 12.43 -13.50
C PHE A 178 19.98 13.59 -13.42
N ARG A 179 20.48 13.95 -12.23
CA ARG A 179 21.46 15.02 -12.03
C ARG A 179 22.64 14.49 -11.21
N HIS A 180 23.86 14.63 -11.74
CA HIS A 180 25.09 14.26 -11.02
C HIS A 180 26.23 15.23 -11.36
N LYS A 181 26.91 15.76 -10.32
CA LYS A 181 27.97 16.78 -10.47
C LYS A 181 27.55 17.98 -11.34
N GLY A 182 26.32 18.47 -11.13
CA GLY A 182 25.75 19.60 -11.86
C GLY A 182 25.34 19.31 -13.31
N LYS A 183 25.54 18.09 -13.82
CA LYS A 183 25.09 17.69 -15.16
C LYS A 183 23.77 16.96 -15.07
N GLU A 184 22.78 17.47 -15.80
CA GLU A 184 21.48 16.82 -15.97
C GLU A 184 21.47 15.94 -17.21
N ARG A 185 20.68 14.87 -17.16
CA ARG A 185 20.37 14.02 -18.30
C ARG A 185 18.87 13.83 -18.39
N LEU A 186 18.39 13.66 -19.61
CA LEU A 186 17.05 13.15 -19.83
C LEU A 186 16.98 11.68 -19.40
N LEU A 187 15.81 11.30 -18.91
CA LEU A 187 15.47 9.92 -18.58
C LEU A 187 14.79 9.26 -19.77
N SER A 188 14.79 7.94 -19.79
CA SER A 188 14.17 7.12 -20.83
C SER A 188 13.48 5.93 -20.19
N GLY A 189 12.61 5.28 -20.98
CA GLY A 189 11.85 4.11 -20.56
C GLY A 189 10.54 4.47 -19.85
N ARG A 190 9.48 3.73 -20.19
CA ARG A 190 8.17 3.81 -19.55
C ARG A 190 8.16 2.89 -18.33
N CYS A 191 7.98 3.46 -17.15
CA CYS A 191 7.89 2.74 -15.88
C CYS A 191 6.91 3.45 -14.95
N GLY A 192 6.54 2.78 -13.86
CA GLY A 192 5.56 3.27 -12.89
C GLY A 192 4.16 2.69 -13.13
N SER A 193 3.28 2.94 -12.17
CA SER A 193 1.92 2.42 -12.16
C SER A 193 1.01 3.23 -13.08
N LEU A 194 0.34 2.57 -14.04
CA LEU A 194 -0.32 3.19 -15.20
C LEU A 194 -1.17 4.46 -14.93
N PRO A 195 -1.99 4.56 -13.87
CA PRO A 195 -2.75 5.78 -13.62
C PRO A 195 -1.88 7.01 -13.28
N TYR A 196 -0.71 6.77 -12.71
CA TYR A 196 0.19 7.77 -12.14
C TYR A 196 1.34 8.17 -13.07
N VAL A 197 1.56 7.45 -14.18
CA VAL A 197 2.62 7.79 -15.13
C VAL A 197 2.26 9.04 -15.91
N ALA A 198 3.22 9.91 -16.18
CA ALA A 198 2.99 11.13 -16.97
C ALA A 198 2.79 10.81 -18.47
N PRO A 199 1.98 11.59 -19.22
CA PRO A 199 1.66 11.31 -20.62
C PRO A 199 2.90 11.27 -21.52
N GLU A 200 3.92 12.08 -21.23
CA GLU A 200 5.16 12.11 -22.02
C GLU A 200 5.97 10.80 -21.97
N LEU A 201 5.72 9.91 -21.00
CA LEU A 201 6.34 8.57 -20.98
C LEU A 201 5.81 7.66 -22.10
N GLY A 202 4.67 8.02 -22.71
CA GLY A 202 4.12 7.37 -23.90
C GLY A 202 4.66 7.92 -25.23
N GLY A 203 5.60 8.87 -25.19
CA GLY A 203 6.18 9.49 -26.38
C GLY A 203 7.03 8.56 -27.25
N PRO A 204 7.50 9.02 -28.42
CA PRO A 204 8.31 8.24 -29.35
C PRO A 204 9.54 7.62 -28.68
N ALA A 205 9.81 6.35 -28.99
CA ALA A 205 10.96 5.63 -28.46
C ALA A 205 12.27 6.39 -28.79
N GLY A 206 13.12 6.59 -27.78
CA GLY A 206 14.38 7.31 -27.91
C GLY A 206 14.30 8.81 -27.60
N GLN A 207 13.10 9.39 -27.51
CA GLN A 207 12.94 10.73 -26.97
C GLN A 207 12.99 10.66 -25.44
N GLY A 208 14.02 11.27 -24.84
CA GLY A 208 14.14 11.34 -23.39
C GLY A 208 13.16 12.38 -22.80
N TYR A 209 12.88 12.27 -21.51
CA TYR A 209 12.02 13.18 -20.76
C TYR A 209 12.74 13.80 -19.56
N ALA A 210 12.30 15.00 -19.16
CA ALA A 210 12.75 15.66 -17.94
C ALA A 210 12.20 14.90 -16.72
N ALA A 211 13.01 14.76 -15.68
CA ALA A 211 12.72 13.86 -14.58
C ALA A 211 11.68 14.44 -13.59
N GLU A 212 11.86 15.69 -13.18
CA GLU A 212 11.05 16.34 -12.15
C GLU A 212 9.57 16.50 -12.56
N PRO A 213 9.23 16.92 -13.81
CA PRO A 213 7.82 17.02 -14.23
C PRO A 213 7.05 15.71 -14.14
N VAL A 214 7.71 14.56 -14.34
CA VAL A 214 7.07 13.24 -14.27
C VAL A 214 6.61 12.93 -12.85
N ASP A 215 7.45 13.21 -11.86
CA ASP A 215 7.08 13.02 -10.46
C ASP A 215 5.99 14.01 -10.04
N ILE A 216 6.02 15.26 -10.54
CA ILE A 216 4.99 16.27 -10.27
C ILE A 216 3.63 15.84 -10.80
N TRP A 217 3.58 15.23 -11.99
CA TRP A 217 2.35 14.62 -12.51
C TRP A 217 1.83 13.53 -11.56
N GLY A 218 2.70 12.61 -11.13
CA GLY A 218 2.36 11.56 -10.16
C GLY A 218 1.84 12.13 -8.83
N MET A 219 2.44 13.21 -8.32
CA MET A 219 1.96 13.95 -7.15
C MET A 219 0.55 14.52 -7.37
N GLY A 220 0.25 15.03 -8.57
CA GLY A 220 -1.09 15.49 -8.94
C GLY A 220 -2.12 14.37 -8.92
N VAL A 221 -1.78 13.20 -9.48
CA VAL A 221 -2.65 12.02 -9.43
C VAL A 221 -2.88 11.55 -7.99
N VAL A 222 -1.84 11.54 -7.15
CA VAL A 222 -1.97 11.23 -5.71
C VAL A 222 -2.90 12.24 -5.02
N LEU A 223 -2.75 13.55 -5.27
CA LEU A 223 -3.61 14.57 -4.67
C LEU A 223 -5.07 14.38 -5.09
N TYR A 224 -5.34 14.12 -6.37
CA TYR A 224 -6.68 13.78 -6.84
C TYR A 224 -7.24 12.57 -6.07
N THR A 225 -6.45 11.49 -5.95
CA THR A 225 -6.88 10.29 -5.22
C THR A 225 -7.14 10.55 -3.74
N LEU A 226 -6.37 11.42 -3.09
CA LEU A 226 -6.66 11.84 -1.72
C LEU A 226 -7.99 12.60 -1.64
N LEU A 227 -8.29 13.48 -2.59
CA LEU A 227 -9.49 14.32 -2.53
C LEU A 227 -10.79 13.56 -2.86
N VAL A 228 -10.74 12.56 -3.74
CA VAL A 228 -11.97 11.91 -4.25
C VAL A 228 -11.98 10.39 -4.15
N GLY A 229 -10.89 9.76 -3.74
CA GLY A 229 -10.86 8.32 -3.46
C GLY A 229 -10.63 7.39 -4.65
N ASN A 230 -10.41 7.94 -5.85
CA ASN A 230 -10.14 7.20 -7.09
C ASN A 230 -8.99 7.83 -7.88
N THR A 231 -8.54 7.16 -8.95
CA THR A 231 -7.66 7.78 -9.95
C THR A 231 -8.48 8.56 -10.99
N PRO A 232 -7.91 9.61 -11.61
CA PRO A 232 -8.62 10.42 -12.60
C PRO A 232 -8.84 9.71 -13.94
N TRP A 233 -8.07 8.66 -14.20
CA TRP A 233 -8.09 7.82 -15.39
C TRP A 233 -7.38 6.49 -15.10
N ASP A 234 -7.48 5.53 -16.03
CA ASP A 234 -6.72 4.27 -15.99
C ASP A 234 -5.27 4.42 -16.47
N GLU A 235 -5.06 5.26 -17.47
CA GLU A 235 -3.77 5.70 -17.99
C GLU A 235 -3.96 6.99 -18.79
N PRO A 236 -2.98 7.91 -18.82
CA PRO A 236 -3.08 9.10 -19.66
C PRO A 236 -2.69 8.79 -21.11
N SER A 237 -3.57 8.08 -21.81
CA SER A 237 -3.42 7.70 -23.22
C SER A 237 -4.75 7.85 -23.97
N ASP A 238 -4.71 7.74 -25.30
CA ASP A 238 -5.92 7.73 -26.14
C ASP A 238 -6.86 6.53 -25.85
N ASN A 239 -6.41 5.54 -25.09
CA ASN A 239 -7.22 4.39 -24.69
C ASN A 239 -8.09 4.66 -23.45
N SER A 240 -7.88 5.77 -22.74
CA SER A 240 -8.72 6.16 -21.58
C SER A 240 -9.72 7.23 -22.01
N PRO A 241 -11.03 6.92 -22.00
CA PRO A 241 -12.08 7.92 -22.25
C PRO A 241 -11.99 9.12 -21.31
N GLU A 242 -11.65 8.88 -20.04
CA GLU A 242 -11.50 9.92 -19.03
C GLU A 242 -10.34 10.87 -19.37
N PHE A 243 -9.20 10.34 -19.81
CA PHE A 243 -8.09 11.18 -20.24
C PHE A 243 -8.39 11.95 -21.54
N CYS A 244 -9.15 11.35 -22.46
CA CYS A 244 -9.66 12.05 -23.65
C CYS A 244 -10.57 13.23 -23.26
N ALA A 245 -11.52 13.01 -22.34
CA ALA A 245 -12.40 14.07 -21.82
C ALA A 245 -11.63 15.12 -21.00
N TYR A 246 -10.54 14.74 -20.34
CA TYR A 246 -9.65 15.68 -19.66
C TYR A 246 -8.95 16.63 -20.64
N ARG A 247 -8.50 16.12 -21.79
CA ARG A 247 -7.88 16.94 -22.85
C ARG A 247 -8.82 17.97 -23.45
N THR A 248 -10.09 17.64 -23.61
CA THR A 248 -11.11 18.55 -24.15
C THR A 248 -11.69 19.48 -23.10
N GLY A 249 -11.45 19.20 -21.81
CA GLY A 249 -12.05 19.90 -20.68
C GLY A 249 -13.46 19.43 -20.34
N GLU A 250 -14.02 18.47 -21.08
CA GLU A 250 -15.36 17.91 -20.84
C GLU A 250 -15.48 17.26 -19.46
N ILE A 251 -14.43 16.58 -18.99
CA ILE A 251 -14.46 15.82 -17.73
C ILE A 251 -14.77 16.70 -16.51
N PHE A 252 -14.55 18.01 -16.63
CA PHE A 252 -14.70 18.99 -15.57
C PHE A 252 -16.14 19.31 -15.18
N ASP A 253 -17.09 18.93 -16.01
CA ASP A 253 -18.53 19.09 -15.79
C ASP A 253 -19.15 17.87 -15.09
N TYR A 254 -18.36 16.81 -14.87
CA TYR A 254 -18.82 15.55 -14.30
C TYR A 254 -18.19 15.27 -12.94
N ASP A 255 -18.92 14.53 -12.10
CA ASP A 255 -18.36 13.95 -10.89
C ASP A 255 -17.24 12.95 -11.24
N PRO A 256 -16.14 12.88 -10.46
CA PRO A 256 -15.93 13.60 -9.20
C PRO A 256 -15.19 14.95 -9.36
N TRP A 257 -14.86 15.40 -10.58
CA TRP A 257 -14.12 16.65 -10.81
C TRP A 257 -14.89 17.90 -10.36
N THR A 258 -16.22 17.86 -10.37
CA THR A 258 -17.10 18.92 -9.85
C THR A 258 -17.01 19.10 -8.31
N ARG A 259 -16.50 18.09 -7.59
CA ARG A 259 -16.27 18.15 -6.14
C ARG A 259 -15.00 18.88 -5.76
N ILE A 260 -14.00 18.91 -6.65
CA ILE A 260 -12.73 19.59 -6.40
C ILE A 260 -12.89 21.06 -6.82
N ARG A 261 -12.77 21.99 -5.87
CA ARG A 261 -13.07 23.41 -6.09
C ARG A 261 -11.96 24.33 -5.60
N GLY A 262 -12.02 25.59 -6.04
CA GLY A 262 -11.14 26.66 -5.57
C GLY A 262 -9.65 26.35 -5.72
N GLN A 263 -8.89 26.59 -4.66
CA GLN A 263 -7.43 26.49 -4.65
C GLN A 263 -6.93 25.04 -4.83
N ALA A 264 -7.66 24.05 -4.33
CA ALA A 264 -7.33 22.63 -4.54
C ALA A 264 -7.40 22.25 -6.02
N ARG A 265 -8.43 22.73 -6.74
CA ARG A 265 -8.56 22.52 -8.18
C ARG A 265 -7.44 23.21 -8.95
N ALA A 266 -7.11 24.44 -8.59
CA ALA A 266 -6.07 25.22 -9.27
C ALA A 266 -4.70 24.54 -9.22
N ILE A 267 -4.24 24.12 -8.03
CA ILE A 267 -2.95 23.42 -7.90
C ILE A 267 -2.95 22.08 -8.62
N LEU A 268 -4.08 21.35 -8.55
CA LEU A 268 -4.22 20.06 -9.19
C LEU A 268 -4.09 20.17 -10.71
N LEU A 269 -4.76 21.13 -11.35
CA LEU A 269 -4.67 21.34 -12.79
C LEU A 269 -3.27 21.83 -13.21
N ALA A 270 -2.61 22.62 -12.36
CA ALA A 270 -1.24 23.06 -12.60
C ALA A 270 -0.23 21.88 -12.59
N MET A 271 -0.43 20.89 -11.71
CA MET A 271 0.37 19.66 -11.69
C MET A 271 0.01 18.69 -12.82
N LEU A 272 -1.27 18.60 -13.18
CA LEU A 272 -1.79 17.74 -14.25
C LEU A 272 -1.80 18.45 -15.62
N THR A 273 -0.97 19.46 -15.80
CA THR A 273 -0.76 20.09 -17.11
C THR A 273 -0.02 19.11 -18.04
N ILE A 274 -0.59 18.88 -19.22
CA ILE A 274 -0.15 17.84 -20.15
C ILE A 274 1.23 18.14 -20.70
N ASP A 275 1.48 19.37 -21.16
CA ASP A 275 2.81 19.78 -21.60
C ASP A 275 3.75 19.86 -20.39
N PRO A 276 4.79 19.01 -20.30
CA PRO A 276 5.71 19.03 -19.16
C PRO A 276 6.50 20.34 -19.03
N LYS A 277 6.56 21.19 -20.07
CA LYS A 277 7.23 22.50 -20.00
C LYS A 277 6.39 23.58 -19.33
N GLU A 278 5.08 23.48 -19.47
CA GLU A 278 4.11 24.40 -18.85
C GLU A 278 3.64 23.90 -17.48
N ARG A 279 3.95 22.64 -17.15
CA ARG A 279 3.64 22.03 -15.87
C ARG A 279 4.34 22.76 -14.72
N ILE A 280 3.60 22.98 -13.64
CA ILE A 280 4.12 23.67 -12.45
C ILE A 280 5.39 22.99 -11.94
N THR A 281 6.35 23.79 -11.47
CA THR A 281 7.60 23.29 -10.86
C THR A 281 7.42 23.03 -9.37
N MET A 282 8.36 22.34 -8.72
CA MET A 282 8.37 22.19 -7.25
C MET A 282 8.36 23.55 -6.53
N GLU A 283 9.08 24.54 -7.06
CA GLU A 283 9.04 25.92 -6.54
C GLU A 283 7.66 26.57 -6.71
N GLY A 284 7.01 26.35 -7.86
CA GLY A 284 5.63 26.76 -8.10
C GLY A 284 4.65 26.11 -7.12
N ILE A 285 4.81 24.80 -6.84
CA ILE A 285 3.98 24.09 -5.86
C ILE A 285 4.13 24.72 -4.48
N ARG A 286 5.37 25.00 -4.04
CA ARG A 286 5.66 25.59 -2.73
C ARG A 286 5.06 27.00 -2.56
N SER A 287 5.04 27.77 -3.65
CA SER A 287 4.50 29.14 -3.67
C SER A 287 3.00 29.21 -4.00
N HIS A 288 2.36 28.08 -4.30
CA HIS A 288 0.93 28.06 -4.61
C HIS A 288 0.09 28.36 -3.35
N PRO A 289 -0.96 29.20 -3.41
CA PRO A 289 -1.76 29.60 -2.24
C PRO A 289 -2.33 28.41 -1.43
N TRP A 290 -2.73 27.34 -2.13
CA TRP A 290 -3.20 26.10 -1.49
C TRP A 290 -2.13 25.45 -0.58
N CYS A 291 -0.86 25.50 -0.98
CA CYS A 291 0.27 24.91 -0.24
C CYS A 291 0.84 25.86 0.82
N MET A 292 0.74 27.17 0.61
CA MET A 292 1.19 28.19 1.57
C MET A 292 0.33 28.22 2.83
N THR A 293 -0.94 27.83 2.73
CA THR A 293 -1.83 27.73 3.88
C THR A 293 -1.59 26.38 4.56
N PRO A 294 -1.10 26.30 5.80
CA PRO A 294 -0.91 25.03 6.47
C PRO A 294 -2.25 24.35 6.76
N SER A 295 -2.22 23.02 6.89
CA SER A 295 -3.32 22.26 7.46
C SER A 295 -3.64 22.78 8.86
N GLN A 296 -4.93 22.83 9.21
CA GLN A 296 -5.40 23.23 10.53
C GLN A 296 -5.51 22.03 11.49
N LEU A 297 -5.26 20.81 10.99
CA LEU A 297 -5.25 19.61 11.82
C LEU A 297 -4.07 19.62 12.79
N SER A 298 -4.39 19.48 14.07
CA SER A 298 -3.41 19.07 15.08
C SER A 298 -3.05 17.59 14.89
N ARG A 299 -1.87 17.18 15.40
CA ARG A 299 -1.39 15.80 15.25
C ARG A 299 -2.33 14.79 15.91
N GLU A 300 -2.98 15.20 16.99
CA GLU A 300 -3.95 14.41 17.75
C GLU A 300 -5.22 14.13 16.94
N GLN A 301 -5.55 14.97 15.95
CA GLN A 301 -6.73 14.83 15.10
C GLN A 301 -6.47 14.00 13.84
N ILE A 302 -5.21 13.74 13.48
CA ILE A 302 -4.85 12.98 12.27
C ILE A 302 -5.46 11.58 12.23
N PRO A 303 -5.43 10.76 13.31
CA PRO A 303 -6.00 9.42 13.28
C PRO A 303 -7.52 9.42 13.03
N GLU A 304 -8.21 10.39 13.64
CA GLU A 304 -9.66 10.59 13.50
C GLU A 304 -10.03 11.03 12.07
N ALA A 305 -9.26 11.98 11.51
CA ALA A 305 -9.44 12.46 10.15
C ALA A 305 -9.20 11.35 9.10
N LEU A 306 -8.21 10.47 9.33
CA LEU A 306 -7.91 9.34 8.44
C LEU A 306 -9.07 8.34 8.35
N THR A 307 -9.76 8.11 9.46
CA THR A 307 -10.83 7.10 9.54
C THR A 307 -12.21 7.66 9.22
N GLN A 308 -12.37 8.97 9.16
CA GLN A 308 -13.67 9.62 8.91
C GLN A 308 -14.37 9.09 7.65
N GLY A 309 -13.69 9.06 6.50
CA GLY A 309 -14.27 8.57 5.25
C GLY A 309 -14.59 7.07 5.28
N LEU A 310 -13.77 6.27 5.97
CA LEU A 310 -13.98 4.82 6.12
C LEU A 310 -15.17 4.53 7.05
N ARG A 311 -15.41 5.36 8.06
CA ARG A 311 -16.58 5.24 8.94
C ARG A 311 -17.85 5.69 8.27
N SER A 312 -17.84 6.84 7.58
CA SER A 312 -19.03 7.34 6.88
C SER A 312 -19.51 6.41 5.76
N THR A 313 -18.61 5.61 5.18
CA THR A 313 -18.92 4.61 4.16
C THR A 313 -19.26 3.22 4.74
N GLY A 314 -19.16 3.05 6.06
CA GLY A 314 -19.36 1.77 6.75
C GLY A 314 -18.23 0.76 6.56
N MET A 315 -17.13 1.12 5.87
CA MET A 315 -16.00 0.21 5.64
C MET A 315 -15.36 -0.27 6.93
N MET A 316 -15.22 0.62 7.90
CA MET A 316 -14.57 0.30 9.16
C MET A 316 -15.34 -0.78 9.95
N ALA A 317 -16.66 -0.76 9.91
CA ALA A 317 -17.52 -1.73 10.59
C ALA A 317 -17.50 -3.13 9.94
N ILE A 318 -17.15 -3.21 8.64
CA ILE A 318 -17.05 -4.47 7.89
C ILE A 318 -15.64 -5.07 8.05
N ALA A 319 -14.61 -4.22 8.03
CA ALA A 319 -13.20 -4.62 8.10
C ALA A 319 -12.68 -4.86 9.53
N ASP A 320 -13.44 -4.47 10.57
CA ASP A 320 -13.29 -4.95 11.94
C ASP A 320 -14.59 -4.70 12.74
N PRO A 321 -15.48 -5.70 12.87
CA PRO A 321 -16.76 -5.52 13.55
C PRO A 321 -16.61 -5.32 15.06
N THR A 322 -15.44 -5.62 15.64
CA THR A 322 -15.20 -5.46 17.08
C THR A 322 -15.00 -4.00 17.51
N PHE A 323 -14.73 -3.12 16.55
CA PHE A 323 -14.30 -1.74 16.80
C PHE A 323 -15.37 -0.82 17.39
N SER A 324 -16.67 -1.19 17.32
CA SER A 324 -17.77 -0.38 17.86
C SER A 324 -18.13 -0.71 19.32
N HIS A 325 -17.61 -1.79 19.92
CA HIS A 325 -17.89 -2.13 21.31
C HIS A 325 -16.90 -1.52 22.32
N GLY A 326 -17.34 -1.21 23.55
CA GLY A 326 -16.46 -0.89 24.68
C GLY A 326 -15.45 -2.01 25.04
N ALA A 327 -15.73 -3.25 24.61
CA ALA A 327 -14.80 -4.36 24.66
C ALA A 327 -13.56 -4.17 23.77
N SER A 328 -13.60 -3.34 22.72
CA SER A 328 -12.43 -2.97 21.92
C SER A 328 -11.46 -2.06 22.69
N GLN A 329 -11.97 -1.20 23.58
CA GLN A 329 -11.12 -0.44 24.50
C GLN A 329 -10.46 -1.38 25.51
N ALA A 330 -11.20 -2.34 26.06
CA ALA A 330 -10.67 -3.36 26.97
C ALA A 330 -9.73 -4.37 26.28
N TYR A 331 -9.98 -4.72 25.02
CA TYR A 331 -9.14 -5.60 24.18
C TYR A 331 -7.87 -4.87 23.76
N ALA A 332 -7.97 -3.63 23.30
CA ALA A 332 -6.81 -2.82 22.98
C ALA A 332 -6.03 -2.41 24.25
N ALA A 333 -6.68 -2.22 25.40
CA ALA A 333 -6.04 -2.01 26.71
C ALA A 333 -5.36 -3.28 27.25
N SER A 334 -6.02 -4.44 27.20
CA SER A 334 -5.44 -5.74 27.58
C SER A 334 -4.35 -6.19 26.60
N ARG A 335 -4.38 -5.76 25.35
CA ARG A 335 -3.32 -5.96 24.35
C ARG A 335 -2.16 -4.98 24.52
N SER A 336 -2.43 -3.73 24.89
CA SER A 336 -1.40 -2.80 25.38
C SER A 336 -0.69 -3.44 26.58
N GLN A 337 -1.45 -4.03 27.51
CA GLN A 337 -0.91 -4.80 28.62
C GLN A 337 -0.17 -6.08 28.20
N ARG A 338 -0.66 -6.88 27.23
CA ARG A 338 0.02 -8.12 26.80
C ARG A 338 1.34 -7.86 26.07
N VAL A 339 1.35 -6.87 25.18
CA VAL A 339 2.59 -6.35 24.57
C VAL A 339 3.51 -5.79 25.66
N MET A 340 2.97 -5.16 26.71
CA MET A 340 3.71 -4.71 27.90
C MET A 340 4.12 -5.82 28.90
N THR A 341 3.57 -7.04 28.83
CA THR A 341 3.88 -8.12 29.78
C THR A 341 4.76 -9.23 29.19
N GLU A 342 4.69 -9.49 27.88
CA GLU A 342 5.65 -10.38 27.20
C GLU A 342 6.95 -9.68 26.81
N SER A 343 6.96 -8.36 26.92
CA SER A 343 8.16 -7.57 26.83
C SER A 343 8.18 -6.69 28.09
N GLN A 344 9.22 -6.82 28.93
CA GLN A 344 9.64 -5.83 29.97
C GLN A 344 9.79 -4.37 29.45
N TRP A 345 8.77 -3.79 28.80
CA TRP A 345 8.91 -2.64 27.91
C TRP A 345 7.80 -1.61 28.09
N GLY A 346 7.54 -1.25 29.35
CA GLY A 346 6.54 -0.26 29.72
C GLY A 346 6.88 1.21 29.44
N SER A 347 7.86 1.57 28.58
CA SER A 347 8.29 2.99 28.49
C SER A 347 8.51 3.62 27.11
N GLN A 348 8.23 2.93 25.98
CA GLN A 348 8.29 3.56 24.65
C GLN A 348 7.04 3.43 23.79
N PHE A 349 6.04 2.64 24.19
CA PHE A 349 4.74 2.61 23.51
C PHE A 349 3.92 3.84 23.91
N ASN A 350 4.05 4.93 23.16
CA ASN A 350 3.23 6.12 23.38
C ASN A 350 1.75 5.79 23.13
N GLN A 351 0.84 6.41 23.89
CA GLN A 351 -0.61 6.28 23.69
C GLN A 351 -1.02 6.55 22.23
N GLN A 352 -0.37 7.50 21.57
CA GLN A 352 -0.60 7.87 20.16
C GLN A 352 -0.24 6.73 19.17
N GLU A 353 0.85 5.99 19.39
CA GLU A 353 1.22 4.85 18.53
C GLU A 353 0.21 3.70 18.63
N SER A 354 -0.33 3.48 19.83
CA SER A 354 -1.36 2.48 20.07
C SER A 354 -2.70 2.88 19.45
N GLN A 355 -3.03 4.17 19.34
CA GLN A 355 -4.26 4.65 18.70
C GLN A 355 -4.21 4.46 17.18
N PHE A 356 -3.07 4.77 16.56
CA PHE A 356 -2.87 4.59 15.11
C PHE A 356 -2.94 3.11 14.71
N MET A 357 -2.31 2.22 15.48
CA MET A 357 -2.39 0.76 15.24
C MET A 357 -3.78 0.18 15.47
N ARG A 358 -4.52 0.69 16.46
CA ARG A 358 -5.92 0.31 16.69
C ARG A 358 -6.75 0.71 15.47
N MET A 359 -6.73 1.99 15.09
CA MET A 359 -7.66 2.57 14.11
C MET A 359 -7.47 2.09 12.66
N THR A 360 -6.33 1.50 12.32
CA THR A 360 -6.06 1.00 10.97
C THR A 360 -6.45 -0.46 10.76
N GLY A 361 -6.90 -1.16 11.81
CA GLY A 361 -7.26 -2.58 11.73
C GLY A 361 -6.05 -3.50 11.45
N ASN A 362 -4.82 -2.97 11.47
CA ASN A 362 -3.68 -3.65 10.86
C ASN A 362 -3.22 -4.94 11.57
N ILE A 363 -3.77 -5.37 12.73
CA ILE A 363 -3.20 -6.50 13.49
C ILE A 363 -4.25 -7.50 13.99
N THR A 364 -4.26 -8.73 13.45
CA THR A 364 -4.99 -9.88 14.03
C THR A 364 -4.25 -10.44 15.25
N GLN A 365 -4.88 -11.33 16.04
CA GLN A 365 -4.28 -11.92 17.25
C GLN A 365 -3.08 -12.82 16.97
N SER A 366 -2.98 -13.38 15.76
CA SER A 366 -1.84 -14.15 15.26
C SER A 366 -0.54 -13.33 15.08
N GLY A 367 -0.58 -12.01 15.30
CA GLY A 367 0.53 -11.13 14.98
C GLY A 367 0.63 -10.79 13.49
N ASP A 368 -0.30 -11.27 12.65
CA ASP A 368 -0.33 -10.91 11.23
C ASP A 368 -0.68 -9.42 11.10
N LEU A 369 0.35 -8.61 10.82
CA LEU A 369 0.22 -7.24 10.36
C LEU A 369 -0.30 -7.27 8.92
N ASN A 370 -1.61 -7.48 8.75
CA ASN A 370 -2.20 -7.41 7.42
C ASN A 370 -2.89 -6.06 7.25
N THR A 371 -2.27 -5.20 6.45
CA THR A 371 -2.75 -3.85 6.17
C THR A 371 -4.01 -3.83 5.32
N SER A 372 -4.41 -4.96 4.72
CA SER A 372 -5.46 -4.93 3.71
C SER A 372 -6.84 -4.57 4.30
N THR A 373 -7.36 -3.42 3.88
CA THR A 373 -8.78 -3.04 4.02
C THR A 373 -9.73 -4.01 3.29
N THR A 374 -9.20 -5.05 2.66
CA THR A 374 -9.94 -6.10 1.95
C THR A 374 -10.08 -7.38 2.78
N ARG A 375 -10.47 -7.24 4.05
CA ARG A 375 -10.87 -8.35 4.92
C ARG A 375 -12.27 -8.12 5.48
N PHE A 376 -12.98 -9.19 5.83
CA PHE A 376 -14.30 -9.13 6.44
C PHE A 376 -14.61 -10.44 7.17
N TRP A 377 -15.64 -10.43 8.02
CA TRP A 377 -16.08 -11.61 8.76
C TRP A 377 -17.40 -12.10 8.19
N LEU A 378 -17.56 -13.42 8.18
CA LEU A 378 -18.81 -14.09 7.90
C LEU A 378 -19.31 -14.80 9.15
N ALA A 379 -20.59 -14.67 9.45
CA ALA A 379 -21.33 -15.43 10.47
C ALA A 379 -21.59 -16.87 10.01
N LEU A 380 -20.56 -17.52 9.48
CA LEU A 380 -20.60 -18.87 8.93
C LEU A 380 -19.30 -19.61 9.29
N PRO A 381 -19.33 -20.93 9.55
CA PRO A 381 -18.12 -21.73 9.67
C PRO A 381 -17.29 -21.75 8.38
N PRO A 382 -15.98 -22.03 8.43
CA PRO A 382 -15.09 -21.91 7.26
C PRO A 382 -15.52 -22.74 6.05
N SER A 383 -16.07 -23.93 6.29
CA SER A 383 -16.58 -24.81 5.24
C SER A 383 -17.78 -24.20 4.50
N SER A 384 -18.76 -23.68 5.24
CA SER A 384 -19.94 -23.01 4.70
C SER A 384 -19.58 -21.68 4.04
N ALA A 385 -18.66 -20.91 4.63
CA ALA A 385 -18.15 -19.67 4.06
C ALA A 385 -17.43 -19.92 2.73
N LEU A 386 -16.58 -20.97 2.66
CA LEU A 386 -15.89 -21.38 1.44
C LEU A 386 -16.88 -21.75 0.33
N GLN A 387 -17.90 -22.56 0.66
CA GLN A 387 -18.91 -22.98 -0.31
C GLN A 387 -19.75 -21.80 -0.83
N LEU A 388 -20.15 -20.88 0.07
CA LEU A 388 -20.90 -19.69 -0.28
C LEU A 388 -20.10 -18.79 -1.24
N LEU A 389 -18.86 -18.46 -0.86
CA LEU A 389 -17.98 -17.61 -1.66
C LEU A 389 -17.64 -18.27 -3.00
N GLN A 390 -17.36 -19.57 -3.02
CA GLN A 390 -17.14 -20.32 -4.25
C GLN A 390 -18.33 -20.18 -5.20
N THR A 391 -19.54 -20.44 -4.71
CA THR A 391 -20.76 -20.43 -5.53
C THR A 391 -20.97 -19.05 -6.16
N TYR A 392 -20.87 -18.00 -5.35
CA TYR A 392 -20.98 -16.62 -5.82
C TYR A 392 -19.88 -16.26 -6.83
N LEU A 393 -18.62 -16.56 -6.51
CA LEU A 393 -17.49 -16.21 -7.37
C LEU A 393 -17.54 -16.95 -8.71
N GLN A 394 -17.96 -18.22 -8.73
CA GLN A 394 -18.12 -18.99 -9.95
C GLN A 394 -19.26 -18.47 -10.82
N SER A 395 -20.37 -17.99 -10.21
CA SER A 395 -21.44 -17.34 -10.97
C SER A 395 -21.03 -15.97 -11.52
N GLU A 396 -20.27 -15.19 -10.74
CA GLU A 396 -19.92 -13.81 -11.10
C GLU A 396 -18.75 -13.74 -12.09
N LEU A 397 -17.72 -14.58 -11.89
CA LEU A 397 -16.48 -14.53 -12.69
C LEU A 397 -16.42 -15.64 -13.75
N GLY A 398 -17.25 -16.67 -13.64
CA GLY A 398 -17.15 -17.89 -14.44
C GLY A 398 -16.17 -18.91 -13.87
N GLN A 399 -16.45 -20.20 -14.09
CA GLN A 399 -15.70 -21.31 -13.47
C GLN A 399 -14.20 -21.30 -13.76
N ASN A 400 -13.79 -20.91 -14.98
CA ASN A 400 -12.37 -20.87 -15.38
C ASN A 400 -11.56 -19.81 -14.61
N ASN A 401 -12.24 -18.83 -14.02
CA ASN A 401 -11.63 -17.71 -13.32
C ASN A 401 -11.57 -17.91 -11.80
N VAL A 402 -12.02 -19.07 -11.31
CA VAL A 402 -12.05 -19.40 -9.88
C VAL A 402 -11.41 -20.76 -9.66
N GLN A 403 -10.31 -20.79 -8.91
CA GLN A 403 -9.61 -22.02 -8.56
C GLN A 403 -9.59 -22.21 -7.05
N ILE A 404 -9.92 -23.41 -6.60
CA ILE A 404 -10.00 -23.74 -5.18
C ILE A 404 -8.80 -24.60 -4.80
N GLN A 405 -8.18 -24.25 -3.69
CA GLN A 405 -7.16 -25.09 -3.07
C GLN A 405 -7.63 -25.41 -1.64
N HIS A 406 -7.83 -26.70 -1.37
CA HIS A 406 -8.07 -27.17 -0.01
C HIS A 406 -6.74 -27.31 0.71
N SER A 407 -6.62 -26.79 1.93
CA SER A 407 -5.42 -26.98 2.73
C SER A 407 -5.19 -28.47 3.00
N ARG A 408 -3.98 -28.96 2.73
CA ARG A 408 -3.56 -30.33 3.04
C ARG A 408 -3.41 -30.59 4.56
N SER A 409 -3.45 -29.53 5.38
CA SER A 409 -3.08 -29.57 6.81
C SER A 409 -4.22 -29.89 7.79
N GLY A 410 -5.45 -30.15 7.34
CA GLY A 410 -6.57 -30.49 8.24
C GLY A 410 -7.10 -29.34 9.13
N ASN A 411 -6.49 -28.16 9.10
CA ASN A 411 -6.86 -27.00 9.92
C ASN A 411 -8.12 -26.23 9.44
N GLY A 412 -8.90 -26.77 8.50
CA GLY A 412 -10.17 -26.16 8.05
C GLY A 412 -10.04 -24.86 7.23
N ASN A 413 -8.83 -24.39 6.93
CA ASN A 413 -8.59 -23.19 6.13
C ASN A 413 -8.82 -23.46 4.62
N GLY A 414 -9.56 -22.56 3.95
CA GLY A 414 -9.90 -22.64 2.54
C GLY A 414 -9.27 -21.50 1.72
N TYR A 415 -8.85 -21.80 0.49
CA TYR A 415 -8.24 -20.83 -0.41
C TYR A 415 -9.02 -20.78 -1.73
N ILE A 416 -9.39 -19.58 -2.16
CA ILE A 416 -9.98 -19.35 -3.48
C ILE A 416 -9.10 -18.37 -4.25
N ARG A 417 -8.42 -18.83 -5.30
CA ARG A 417 -7.75 -17.96 -6.26
C ARG A 417 -8.75 -17.49 -7.30
N VAL A 418 -8.73 -16.19 -7.58
CA VAL A 418 -9.70 -15.53 -8.45
C VAL A 418 -9.00 -14.66 -9.49
N ILE A 419 -9.57 -14.62 -10.69
CA ILE A 419 -9.21 -13.71 -11.77
C ILE A 419 -10.47 -12.95 -12.15
N LYS A 420 -10.55 -11.66 -11.79
CA LYS A 420 -11.67 -10.81 -12.17
C LYS A 420 -11.31 -10.01 -13.42
N PRO A 421 -12.03 -10.19 -14.54
CA PRO A 421 -11.95 -9.28 -15.69
C PRO A 421 -12.39 -7.86 -15.29
N ALA A 422 -11.66 -6.87 -15.79
CA ALA A 422 -11.92 -5.45 -15.61
C ALA A 422 -11.61 -4.73 -16.94
N GLY A 423 -12.59 -4.72 -17.85
CA GLY A 423 -12.39 -4.24 -19.23
C GLY A 423 -11.35 -5.08 -19.99
N GLY A 424 -10.39 -4.41 -20.62
CA GLY A 424 -9.24 -5.07 -21.29
C GLY A 424 -8.15 -5.58 -20.34
N LYS A 425 -8.33 -5.46 -19.02
CA LYS A 425 -7.37 -5.87 -17.98
C LYS A 425 -8.02 -6.89 -17.03
N SER A 426 -7.24 -7.41 -16.08
CA SER A 426 -7.75 -8.26 -15.00
C SER A 426 -7.08 -7.95 -13.67
N VAL A 427 -7.80 -8.22 -12.58
CA VAL A 427 -7.26 -8.25 -11.22
C VAL A 427 -7.25 -9.68 -10.74
N GLN A 428 -6.17 -10.07 -10.10
CA GLN A 428 -5.97 -11.44 -9.62
C GLN A 428 -5.59 -11.41 -8.15
N GLY A 429 -6.06 -12.42 -7.41
CA GLY A 429 -5.69 -12.57 -6.02
C GLY A 429 -6.26 -13.84 -5.40
N VAL A 430 -6.13 -13.92 -4.09
CA VAL A 430 -6.54 -15.09 -3.29
C VAL A 430 -7.40 -14.63 -2.12
N LEU A 431 -8.53 -15.31 -1.92
CA LEU A 431 -9.32 -15.22 -0.70
C LEU A 431 -8.88 -16.35 0.23
N VAL A 432 -8.39 -15.98 1.40
CA VAL A 432 -7.99 -16.89 2.46
C VAL A 432 -9.09 -16.90 3.52
N ILE A 433 -9.76 -18.03 3.67
CA ILE A 433 -10.83 -18.23 4.65
C ILE A 433 -10.24 -19.03 5.81
N LYS A 434 -10.29 -18.46 7.01
CA LYS A 434 -9.76 -19.07 8.23
C LYS A 434 -10.87 -19.24 9.27
N SER A 435 -10.79 -20.31 10.07
CA SER A 435 -11.57 -20.35 11.32
C SER A 435 -11.14 -19.19 12.18
N SER A 436 -12.10 -18.43 12.70
CA SER A 436 -11.74 -17.32 13.55
C SER A 436 -11.14 -17.84 14.87
N ASP A 437 -10.06 -17.21 15.32
CA ASP A 437 -9.43 -17.52 16.61
C ASP A 437 -10.39 -17.25 17.78
N SER A 438 -10.01 -17.78 18.96
CA SER A 438 -10.69 -17.87 20.28
C SER A 438 -11.55 -16.69 20.81
N LEU A 439 -11.68 -15.58 20.08
CA LEU A 439 -12.42 -14.37 20.48
C LEU A 439 -13.46 -13.88 19.47
N ALA A 440 -13.62 -14.51 18.30
CA ALA A 440 -14.87 -14.38 17.56
C ALA A 440 -15.89 -15.36 18.10
N ALA A 441 -17.18 -15.01 18.00
CA ALA A 441 -18.25 -15.92 18.38
C ALA A 441 -18.07 -17.27 17.67
N GLU A 442 -18.29 -18.37 18.39
CA GLU A 442 -18.19 -19.72 17.82
C GLU A 442 -18.98 -19.80 16.50
N GLY A 443 -18.34 -20.31 15.44
CA GLY A 443 -18.97 -20.47 14.13
C GLY A 443 -18.81 -19.29 13.16
N GLN A 444 -17.94 -18.31 13.43
CA GLN A 444 -17.57 -17.25 12.46
C GLN A 444 -16.28 -17.57 11.68
N SER A 445 -16.16 -16.99 10.49
CA SER A 445 -14.97 -17.10 9.62
C SER A 445 -14.40 -15.75 9.26
N LEU A 446 -13.08 -15.64 9.28
CA LEU A 446 -12.36 -14.48 8.74
C LEU A 446 -12.05 -14.74 7.27
N VAL A 447 -12.45 -13.83 6.40
CA VAL A 447 -12.12 -13.82 4.98
C VAL A 447 -11.09 -12.72 4.72
N ASN A 448 -9.90 -13.11 4.30
CA ASN A 448 -8.82 -12.20 3.98
C ASN A 448 -8.56 -12.24 2.47
N MET A 449 -8.86 -11.16 1.77
CA MET A 449 -8.59 -11.06 0.34
C MET A 449 -7.21 -10.43 0.11
N ARG A 450 -6.32 -11.17 -0.55
CA ARG A 450 -4.96 -10.74 -0.91
C ARG A 450 -4.85 -10.56 -2.41
N ARG A 451 -4.51 -9.34 -2.84
CA ARG A 451 -4.23 -9.04 -4.25
C ARG A 451 -2.87 -9.59 -4.64
N GLU A 452 -2.79 -10.24 -5.79
CA GLU A 452 -1.51 -10.71 -6.36
C GLU A 452 -1.13 -9.89 -7.60
N LYS A 453 -2.11 -9.51 -8.43
CA LYS A 453 -1.88 -8.77 -9.69
C LYS A 453 -3.05 -7.83 -10.00
N GLY A 454 -2.76 -6.78 -10.77
CA GLY A 454 -3.76 -5.81 -11.21
C GLY A 454 -3.89 -4.62 -10.26
N SER A 455 -4.75 -3.67 -10.62
CA SER A 455 -4.95 -2.43 -9.87
C SER A 455 -5.55 -2.70 -8.49
N ILE A 456 -5.00 -2.06 -7.46
CA ILE A 456 -5.47 -2.20 -6.09
C ILE A 456 -6.84 -1.51 -5.87
N LEU A 457 -7.13 -0.45 -6.63
CA LEU A 457 -8.46 0.19 -6.63
C LEU A 457 -9.52 -0.79 -7.13
N HIS A 458 -9.25 -1.46 -8.25
CA HIS A 458 -10.14 -2.48 -8.79
C HIS A 458 -10.28 -3.69 -7.85
N TRP A 459 -9.22 -4.04 -7.11
CA TRP A 459 -9.28 -5.06 -6.06
C TRP A 459 -10.20 -4.66 -4.90
N ARG A 460 -10.15 -3.41 -4.44
CA ARG A 460 -11.06 -2.89 -3.41
C ARG A 460 -12.50 -2.78 -3.90
N ALA A 461 -12.72 -2.34 -5.13
CA ALA A 461 -14.04 -2.34 -5.75
C ALA A 461 -14.63 -3.75 -5.82
N PHE A 462 -13.80 -4.75 -6.16
CA PHE A 462 -14.20 -6.15 -6.16
C PHE A 462 -14.48 -6.70 -4.76
N TRP A 463 -13.66 -6.35 -3.77
CA TRP A 463 -13.97 -6.65 -2.37
C TRP A 463 -15.34 -6.07 -1.97
N TRP A 464 -15.63 -4.84 -2.38
CA TRP A 464 -16.92 -4.19 -2.12
C TRP A 464 -18.09 -4.91 -2.77
N SER A 465 -17.94 -5.36 -4.02
CA SER A 465 -19.00 -6.10 -4.72
C SER A 465 -19.31 -7.44 -4.05
N ILE A 466 -18.32 -8.07 -3.40
CA ILE A 466 -18.52 -9.28 -2.60
C ILE A 466 -19.31 -8.95 -1.34
N VAL A 467 -18.85 -7.99 -0.52
CA VAL A 467 -19.46 -7.75 0.80
C VAL A 467 -20.85 -7.10 0.74
N ARG A 468 -21.18 -6.41 -0.37
CA ARG A 468 -22.53 -5.84 -0.63
C ARG A 468 -23.41 -6.74 -1.50
N ASN A 469 -22.94 -7.93 -1.88
CA ASN A 469 -23.79 -8.84 -2.62
C ASN A 469 -24.92 -9.32 -1.71
N GLN A 470 -26.18 -9.26 -2.15
CA GLN A 470 -27.35 -9.61 -1.33
C GLN A 470 -27.26 -11.01 -0.68
N THR A 471 -26.69 -11.98 -1.38
CA THR A 471 -26.54 -13.36 -0.89
C THR A 471 -25.49 -13.48 0.21
N ILE A 472 -24.42 -12.68 0.13
CA ILE A 472 -23.29 -12.70 1.07
C ILE A 472 -23.54 -11.75 2.23
N GLU A 473 -24.08 -10.56 1.96
CA GLU A 473 -24.24 -9.44 2.90
C GLU A 473 -25.00 -9.85 4.17
N GLN A 474 -26.00 -10.72 4.06
CA GLN A 474 -26.76 -11.24 5.20
C GLN A 474 -25.90 -12.02 6.22
N TYR A 475 -24.77 -12.57 5.76
CA TYR A 475 -23.80 -13.28 6.59
C TYR A 475 -22.61 -12.39 6.96
N VAL A 476 -22.45 -11.21 6.36
CA VAL A 476 -21.36 -10.29 6.69
C VAL A 476 -21.59 -9.74 8.09
N VAL A 477 -20.64 -10.00 8.98
CA VAL A 477 -20.67 -9.44 10.33
C VAL A 477 -20.35 -7.94 10.21
N LYS A 478 -21.28 -7.11 10.64
CA LYS A 478 -21.14 -5.66 10.72
C LYS A 478 -21.06 -5.28 12.20
N GLY A 479 -20.19 -4.34 12.56
CA GLY A 479 -20.24 -3.74 13.89
C GLY A 479 -21.54 -2.97 14.13
N ASP A 480 -22.04 -2.94 15.37
CA ASP A 480 -23.21 -2.13 15.74
C ASP A 480 -22.97 -0.64 15.43
N GLN A 481 -24.01 0.06 14.94
CA GLN A 481 -23.98 1.48 14.56
C GLN A 481 -23.93 2.44 15.75
#